data_AF-A0A257S190-F1
#
_entry.id   AF-A0A257S190-F1
#
_cell.length_a   1.000
_cell.length_b   1.000
_cell.length_c   1.000
_cell.angle_alpha   90.00
_cell.angle_beta   90.00
_cell.angle_gamma   90.00
#
_symmetry.space_group_name_H-M   'P 1'
#
loop_
_entity.id
_entity.type
_entity.pdbx_description
1 polymer ?
#
loop_
_entity_poly.entity_id
_entity_poly.type
_entity_poly.pdbx_seq_one_letter_code
_entity_poly.pdbx_strand_id
1 'polypeptide(L)'
;HWRLGLPSSEPVLVPPHLNAALAGRDHVLPLARWRALGVHRLAPARHLPSNTPASLLLPDGPSGEAFLAFGNFRAIRSYNPSDLYALAVGELGRRILA
;
A
#
# COMPACT_ATOMS: atom_id res chain seq x y z
N HIS A 1 -0.62 3.96 -15.41
CA HIS A 1 -0.51 5.42 -15.56
C HIS A 1 -0.79 6.09 -14.22
N TRP A 2 -0.22 7.27 -13.98
CA TRP A 2 -0.39 8.05 -12.76
C TRP A 2 -1.81 8.62 -12.64
N ARG A 3 -2.33 8.69 -11.42
CA ARG A 3 -3.63 9.28 -11.06
C ARG A 3 -3.42 10.37 -10.00
N LEU A 4 -3.74 11.61 -10.33
CA LEU A 4 -3.61 12.72 -9.38
C LEU A 4 -4.45 12.46 -8.11
N GLY A 5 -3.89 12.77 -6.95
CA GLY A 5 -4.54 12.61 -5.64
C GLY A 5 -4.55 11.18 -5.07
N LEU A 6 -4.21 10.15 -5.87
CA LEU A 6 -4.04 8.79 -5.35
C LEU A 6 -2.62 8.64 -4.79
N PRO A 7 -2.42 8.15 -3.56
CA PRO A 7 -1.08 7.83 -3.07
C PRO A 7 -0.47 6.65 -3.85
N SER A 8 0.86 6.52 -3.80
CA SER A 8 1.54 5.32 -4.30
C SER A 8 1.30 4.14 -3.36
N SER A 9 1.69 4.33 -2.10
CA SER A 9 1.51 3.38 -1.01
C SER A 9 1.27 4.13 0.29
N GLU A 10 0.66 3.47 1.28
CA GLU A 10 0.50 3.98 2.64
C GLU A 10 0.85 2.89 3.65
N PRO A 11 1.58 3.22 4.73
CA PRO A 11 1.93 2.24 5.75
C PRO A 11 0.69 1.80 6.52
N VAL A 12 0.66 0.52 6.91
CA VAL A 12 -0.49 -0.09 7.58
C VAL A 12 -0.08 -0.94 8.78
N LEU A 13 -0.99 -1.08 9.73
CA LEU A 13 -0.96 -2.15 10.72
C LEU A 13 -1.69 -3.37 10.15
N VAL A 14 -1.07 -4.53 10.30
CA VAL A 14 -1.61 -5.83 9.90
C VAL A 14 -1.84 -6.66 11.16
N PRO A 15 -3.01 -7.29 11.33
CA PRO A 15 -3.24 -8.13 12.48
C PRO A 15 -2.43 -9.43 12.35
N PRO A 16 -1.91 -9.99 13.47
CA PRO A 16 -1.00 -11.14 13.44
C PRO A 16 -1.62 -12.43 12.88
N HIS A 17 -2.95 -12.50 12.81
CA HIS A 17 -3.70 -13.64 12.28
C HIS A 17 -4.08 -13.48 10.79
N LEU A 18 -3.66 -12.39 10.13
CA LEU A 18 -3.93 -12.24 8.69
C LEU A 18 -3.19 -13.34 7.91
N ASN A 19 -3.90 -14.00 6.99
CA ASN A 19 -3.28 -14.95 6.08
C ASN A 19 -2.28 -14.23 5.17
N ALA A 20 -0.98 -14.52 5.34
CA ALA A 20 0.11 -13.93 4.55
C ALA A 20 0.01 -14.24 3.04
N ALA A 21 -0.72 -15.29 2.65
CA ALA A 21 -0.98 -15.59 1.23
C ALA A 21 -1.88 -14.54 0.54
N LEU A 22 -2.50 -13.62 1.29
CA LEU A 22 -3.19 -12.46 0.73
C LEU A 22 -2.22 -11.32 0.39
N ALA A 23 -0.97 -11.38 0.83
CA ALA A 23 0.04 -10.39 0.49
C ALA A 23 0.57 -10.62 -0.93
N GLY A 24 0.99 -9.54 -1.58
CA GLY A 24 1.49 -9.54 -2.94
C GLY A 24 0.66 -8.65 -3.86
N ARG A 25 1.32 -8.17 -4.92
CA ARG A 25 0.74 -7.22 -5.88
C ARG A 25 -0.44 -7.78 -6.68
N ASP A 26 -0.54 -9.11 -6.79
CA ASP A 26 -1.58 -9.76 -7.59
C ASP A 26 -2.89 -9.95 -6.79
N HIS A 27 -2.83 -9.80 -5.47
CA HIS A 27 -3.99 -9.79 -4.58
C HIS A 27 -4.51 -8.37 -4.39
N VAL A 28 -5.44 -7.98 -5.26
CA VAL A 28 -6.07 -6.66 -5.23
C VAL A 28 -7.44 -6.76 -4.58
N LEU A 29 -7.62 -6.09 -3.44
CA LEU A 29 -8.89 -5.99 -2.73
C LEU A 29 -9.27 -4.51 -2.52
N PRO A 30 -10.57 -4.18 -2.42
CA PRO A 30 -10.99 -2.83 -2.06
C PRO A 30 -10.60 -2.51 -0.61
N LEU A 31 -10.34 -1.23 -0.30
CA LEU A 31 -10.00 -0.77 1.05
C LEU A 31 -11.00 -1.23 2.13
N ALA A 32 -12.29 -1.30 1.82
CA ALA A 32 -13.30 -1.83 2.72
C ALA A 32 -13.03 -3.29 3.13
N ARG A 33 -12.54 -4.11 2.20
CA ARG A 33 -12.22 -5.51 2.48
C ARG A 33 -10.97 -5.65 3.32
N TRP A 34 -9.93 -4.86 3.04
CA TRP A 34 -8.73 -4.80 3.89
C TRP A 34 -9.07 -4.39 5.32
N ARG A 35 -9.92 -3.38 5.50
CA ARG A 35 -10.43 -2.98 6.82
C ARG A 35 -11.20 -4.11 7.52
N ALA A 36 -12.04 -4.84 6.79
CA ALA A 36 -12.79 -5.97 7.34
C ALA A 36 -11.86 -7.15 7.74
N LEU A 37 -10.68 -7.24 7.13
CA LEU A 37 -9.61 -8.16 7.51
C LEU A 37 -8.70 -7.61 8.62
N GLY A 38 -9.04 -6.46 9.22
CA GLY A 38 -8.29 -5.83 10.31
C GLY A 38 -7.05 -5.04 9.88
N VAL A 39 -6.85 -4.81 8.58
CA VAL A 39 -5.74 -3.97 8.09
C VAL A 39 -6.12 -2.49 8.21
N HIS A 40 -5.30 -1.73 8.94
CA HIS A 40 -5.55 -0.32 9.24
C HIS A 40 -4.43 0.57 8.73
N ARG A 41 -4.78 1.60 7.93
CA ARG A 41 -3.81 2.59 7.45
C ARG A 41 -3.37 3.51 8.58
N LEU A 42 -2.06 3.74 8.69
CA LEU A 42 -1.47 4.61 9.70
C LEU A 42 -1.66 6.09 9.32
N ALA A 43 -1.85 6.94 10.33
CA ALA A 43 -1.97 8.39 10.12
C ALA A 43 -0.60 9.04 9.87
N PRO A 44 -0.53 10.11 9.06
CA PRO A 44 -1.60 10.63 8.22
C PRO A 44 -1.87 9.73 7.00
N ALA A 45 -3.15 9.43 6.74
CA ALA A 45 -3.61 8.67 5.58
C ALA A 45 -4.55 9.52 4.72
N ARG A 46 -4.46 9.39 3.39
CA ARG A 46 -5.36 10.07 2.45
C ARG A 46 -6.78 9.55 2.61
N HIS A 47 -7.73 10.48 2.56
CA HIS A 47 -9.15 10.15 2.44
C HIS A 47 -9.40 9.56 1.06
N LEU A 48 -9.71 8.26 1.03
CA LEU A 48 -9.91 7.49 -0.20
C LEU A 48 -11.27 6.79 -0.14
N PRO A 49 -11.97 6.65 -1.28
CA PRO A 49 -13.19 5.85 -1.38
C PRO A 49 -12.99 4.43 -0.86
N SER A 50 -14.02 3.85 -0.24
CA SER A 50 -13.97 2.51 0.35
C SER A 50 -13.75 1.39 -0.69
N ASN A 51 -14.15 1.63 -1.94
CA ASN A 51 -13.94 0.73 -3.07
C ASN A 51 -12.58 0.90 -3.76
N THR A 52 -11.68 1.76 -3.24
CA THR A 52 -10.35 1.96 -3.82
C THR A 52 -9.56 0.65 -3.81
N PRO A 53 -9.06 0.17 -4.95
CA PRO A 53 -8.28 -1.07 -5.02
C PRO A 53 -6.88 -0.86 -4.43
N ALA A 54 -6.44 -1.82 -3.61
CA ALA A 54 -5.11 -1.85 -3.03
C ALA A 54 -4.59 -3.28 -2.87
N SER A 55 -3.27 -3.43 -2.84
CA SER A 55 -2.57 -4.68 -2.55
C SER A 55 -1.74 -4.55 -1.28
N LEU A 56 -1.72 -5.58 -0.45
CA LEU A 56 -0.87 -5.62 0.73
C LEU A 56 0.56 -6.03 0.34
N LEU A 57 1.55 -5.24 0.74
CA LEU A 57 2.97 -5.53 0.56
C LEU A 57 3.64 -5.71 1.92
N LEU A 58 4.48 -6.75 2.00
CA LEU A 58 5.28 -7.13 3.17
C LEU A 58 6.75 -7.23 2.74
N PRO A 59 7.46 -6.11 2.53
CA PRO A 59 8.83 -6.10 2.01
C PRO A 59 9.81 -6.97 2.81
N ASP A 60 9.66 -7.00 4.14
CA ASP A 60 10.51 -7.77 5.05
C ASP A 60 9.78 -8.99 5.65
N GLY A 61 8.70 -9.43 5.00
CA GLY A 61 7.85 -10.52 5.47
C GLY A 61 6.87 -10.13 6.58
N PRO A 62 6.16 -11.11 7.17
CA PRO A 62 5.02 -10.87 8.08
C PRO A 62 5.34 -10.09 9.36
N SER A 63 6.60 -10.10 9.80
CA SER A 63 7.04 -9.40 11.02
C SER A 63 7.59 -7.99 10.75
N GLY A 64 7.65 -7.58 9.48
CA GLY A 64 8.22 -6.31 9.06
C GLY A 64 7.19 -5.19 8.92
N GLU A 65 7.62 -4.10 8.28
CA GLU A 65 6.71 -3.05 7.86
C GLU A 65 5.73 -3.58 6.81
N ALA A 66 4.52 -3.01 6.81
CA ALA A 66 3.47 -3.39 5.87
C ALA A 66 2.91 -2.14 5.19
N PHE A 67 2.55 -2.28 3.92
CA PHE A 67 2.02 -1.18 3.12
C PHE A 67 0.82 -1.63 2.29
N LEU A 68 -0.17 -0.76 2.16
CA LEU A 68 -1.15 -0.88 1.08
C LEU A 68 -0.64 -0.10 -0.13
N ALA A 69 -0.39 -0.80 -1.23
CA ALA A 69 0.00 -0.22 -2.51
C ALA A 69 -1.23 0.01 -3.39
N PHE A 70 -1.27 1.17 -4.04
CA PHE A 70 -2.38 1.61 -4.91
C PHE A 70 -1.92 1.71 -6.37
N GLY A 71 -2.82 2.17 -7.25
CA GLY A 71 -2.54 2.29 -8.69
C GLY A 71 -1.27 3.09 -9.04
N ASN A 72 -0.92 4.10 -8.25
CA ASN A 72 0.30 4.89 -8.48
C ASN A 72 1.60 4.14 -8.14
N PHE A 73 1.54 3.09 -7.31
CA PHE A 73 2.68 2.21 -7.07
C PHE A 73 3.18 1.58 -8.38
N ARG A 74 2.25 1.08 -9.20
CA ARG A 74 2.57 0.51 -10.52
C ARG A 74 3.15 1.57 -11.47
N ALA A 75 2.72 2.83 -11.37
CA ALA A 75 3.24 3.92 -12.18
C ALA A 75 4.69 4.28 -11.81
N ILE A 76 5.07 4.22 -10.53
CA ILE A 76 6.47 4.37 -10.12
C ILE A 76 7.29 3.16 -10.58
N ARG A 77 6.75 1.95 -10.44
CA ARG A 77 7.43 0.73 -10.88
C ARG A 77 7.68 0.63 -12.38
N SER A 78 6.94 1.34 -13.22
CA SER A 78 7.26 1.38 -14.66
C SER A 78 8.56 2.13 -14.95
N TYR A 79 9.07 2.94 -14.01
CA TYR A 79 10.40 3.53 -14.12
C TYR A 79 11.50 2.55 -13.66
N ASN A 80 11.27 1.86 -12.54
CA ASN A 80 12.16 0.82 -12.03
C ASN A 80 11.31 -0.31 -11.41
N PRO A 81 11.38 -1.56 -11.90
CA PRO A 81 10.50 -2.66 -11.49
C PRO A 81 10.77 -3.23 -10.08
N SER A 82 11.38 -2.46 -9.17
CA SER A 82 11.64 -2.83 -7.77
C SER A 82 10.55 -2.33 -6.82
N ASP A 83 10.05 -3.21 -5.94
CA ASP A 83 9.04 -2.85 -4.92
C ASP A 83 9.65 -1.93 -3.85
N LEU A 84 10.88 -2.21 -3.40
CA LEU A 84 11.61 -1.35 -2.46
C LEU A 84 11.84 0.06 -3.02
N TYR A 85 12.19 0.17 -4.31
CA TYR A 85 12.34 1.47 -4.97
C TYR A 85 11.03 2.25 -4.96
N ALA A 86 9.92 1.61 -5.33
CA ALA A 86 8.63 2.28 -5.39
C ALA A 86 8.09 2.66 -3.99
N LEU A 87 8.38 1.86 -2.97
CA LEU A 87 8.09 2.20 -1.56
C LEU A 87 8.92 3.41 -1.11
N ALA A 88 10.23 3.43 -1.39
CA ALA A 88 11.10 4.53 -1.02
C ALA A 88 10.69 5.87 -1.67
N VAL A 89 10.38 5.87 -2.98
CA VAL A 89 9.90 7.08 -3.68
C VAL A 89 8.55 7.53 -3.13
N GLY A 90 7.64 6.58 -2.85
CA GLY A 90 6.33 6.88 -2.25
C GLY A 90 6.45 7.52 -0.87
N GLU A 91 7.31 6.96 -0.01
CA GLU A 91 7.54 7.46 1.35
C GLU A 91 8.24 8.82 1.34
N LEU A 92 9.24 9.02 0.48
CA LEU A 92 9.89 10.31 0.29
C LEU A 92 8.87 11.39 -0.11
N GLY A 93 8.02 11.10 -1.09
CA GLY A 93 6.97 12.02 -1.53
C GLY A 93 5.97 12.35 -0.41
N ARG A 94 5.62 11.35 0.41
CA ARG A 94 4.73 11.55 1.57
C ARG A 94 5.37 12.46 2.62
N ARG A 95 6.66 12.29 2.92
CA ARG A 95 7.40 13.09 3.92
C ARG A 95 7.62 14.54 3.50
N ILE A 96 7.77 14.82 2.20
CA ILE A 96 7.91 16.19 1.69
C ILE A 96 6.59 16.98 1.78
N LEU A 97 5.45 16.28 1.71
CA LEU A 97 4.12 16.88 1.71
C LEU A 97 3.43 16.90 3.09
N ALA A 98 4.07 16.30 4.11
CA ALA A 98 3.58 16.27 5.49
C ALA A 98 3.97 17.54 6.24
#